data_AF-A0A537J2Z7-F1
#
_entry.id   AF-A0A537J2Z7-F1
#
_cell.length_a   1.000
_cell.length_b   1.000
_cell.length_c   1.000
_cell.angle_alpha   90.00
_cell.angle_beta   90.00
_cell.angle_gamma   90.00
#
_symmetry.space_group_name_H-M   'P 1'
#
loop_
_entity.id
_entity.type
_entity.pdbx_description
1 polymer ?
#
loop_
_entity_poly.entity_id
_entity_poly.type
_entity_poly.pdbx_seq_one_letter_code
_entity_poly.pdbx_strand_id
1 'polypeptide(L)'
;MTGSRSAGEVALLFLKLGVIAFGGPAAHIALMRQEVVARRKWLSEQEFLDLLGASNLIPGPTSTELAIYLGYARAGRLGLVLAGALFILPAM
;
A
#
# COMPACT_ATOMS: atom_id res chain seq x y z
N MET A 1 1.23 17.21 -17.53
CA MET A 1 0.93 15.96 -16.79
C MET A 1 2.22 15.36 -16.20
N THR A 2 3.02 16.18 -15.51
CA THR A 2 4.35 15.81 -15.01
C THR A 2 4.41 16.26 -13.55
N GLY A 3 4.30 15.32 -12.61
CA GLY A 3 4.26 15.63 -11.18
C GLY A 3 4.79 14.45 -10.38
N SER A 4 6.12 14.30 -10.39
CA SER A 4 6.94 13.44 -9.53
C SER A 4 6.36 12.07 -9.14
N ARG A 5 6.68 11.04 -9.94
CA ARG A 5 6.55 9.60 -9.59
C ARG A 5 7.62 9.24 -8.57
N SER A 6 7.57 9.81 -7.36
CA SER A 6 8.67 9.61 -6.41
C SER A 6 8.53 8.24 -5.74
N ALA A 7 9.33 7.29 -6.21
CA ALA A 7 9.54 6.02 -5.53
C ALA A 7 9.93 6.21 -4.05
N GLY A 8 10.53 7.35 -3.71
CA GLY A 8 10.82 7.76 -2.33
C GLY A 8 9.57 7.99 -1.46
N GLU A 9 8.48 8.53 -2.00
CA GLU A 9 7.21 8.66 -1.24
C GLU A 9 6.60 7.30 -0.93
N VAL A 10 6.62 6.39 -1.90
CA VAL A 10 6.17 5.01 -1.75
C VAL A 10 7.03 4.32 -0.69
N ALA A 11 8.36 4.42 -0.80
CA ALA A 11 9.28 3.82 0.16
C ALA A 11 9.07 4.35 1.58
N LEU A 12 8.97 5.66 1.77
CA LEU A 12 8.76 6.26 3.09
C LEU A 12 7.39 5.88 3.68
N LEU A 13 6.35 5.82 2.84
CA LEU A 13 5.01 5.41 3.26
C LEU A 13 5.00 3.96 3.75
N PHE A 14 5.52 3.03 2.94
CA PHE A 14 5.48 1.60 3.27
C PHE A 14 6.44 1.24 4.40
N LEU A 15 7.60 1.90 4.50
CA LEU A 15 8.48 1.78 5.67
C LEU A 15 7.78 2.27 6.94
N LYS A 16 7.13 3.44 6.88
CA LYS A 16 6.35 3.97 8.01
C LYS A 16 5.23 2.99 8.37
N LEU A 17 4.45 2.55 7.39
CA LEU A 17 3.38 1.58 7.56
C LEU A 17 3.92 0.33 8.21
N GLY A 18 4.99 -0.31 7.72
CA GLY A 18 5.58 -1.50 8.33
C GLY A 18 6.04 -1.30 9.79
N VAL A 19 6.51 -0.10 10.15
CA VAL A 19 6.91 0.23 11.54
C VAL A 19 5.71 0.57 12.45
N ILE A 20 4.63 1.17 11.92
CA ILE A 20 3.42 1.51 12.72
C ILE A 20 2.31 0.47 12.61
N ALA A 21 2.50 -0.55 11.77
CA ALA A 21 1.61 -1.66 11.49
C ALA A 21 1.56 -2.67 12.65
N PHE A 22 1.40 -2.20 13.88
CA PHE A 22 1.14 -3.04 15.04
C PHE A 22 -0.37 -3.02 15.31
N GLY A 23 -1.01 -4.20 15.34
CA GLY A 23 -2.47 -4.32 15.51
C GLY A 23 -3.17 -5.32 14.58
N GLY A 24 -2.43 -6.05 13.76
CA GLY A 24 -2.96 -7.10 12.88
C GLY A 24 -3.47 -6.61 11.51
N PRO A 25 -3.96 -7.52 10.64
CA PRO A 25 -4.25 -7.21 9.24
C PRO A 25 -5.30 -6.11 9.03
N ALA A 26 -6.33 -6.06 9.88
CA ALA A 26 -7.37 -5.04 9.79
C ALA A 26 -6.82 -3.62 10.07
N ALA A 27 -5.88 -3.49 11.02
CA ALA A 27 -5.22 -2.23 11.30
C ALA A 27 -4.36 -1.76 10.10
N HIS A 28 -3.66 -2.69 9.44
CA HIS A 28 -2.87 -2.39 8.24
C HIS A 28 -3.74 -1.84 7.12
N ILE A 29 -4.86 -2.50 6.83
CA ILE A 29 -5.80 -2.09 5.77
C ILE A 29 -6.38 -0.71 6.07
N ALA A 30 -6.77 -0.45 7.33
CA ALA A 30 -7.29 0.85 7.74
C ALA A 30 -6.26 1.98 7.58
N LEU A 31 -5.00 1.73 7.96
CA LEU A 31 -3.91 2.69 7.79
C LEU A 31 -3.58 2.95 6.32
N MET A 32 -3.54 1.89 5.50
CA MET A 32 -3.36 2.02 4.05
C MET A 32 -4.47 2.85 3.42
N ARG A 33 -5.74 2.59 3.77
CA ARG A 33 -6.88 3.39 3.31
C ARG A 33 -6.72 4.85 3.70
N GLN A 34 -6.40 5.14 4.96
CA GLN A 34 -6.26 6.50 5.45
C GLN A 34 -5.14 7.26 4.73
N GLU A 35 -4.00 6.62 4.50
CA GLU A 35 -2.86 7.27 3.83
C GLU A 35 -3.09 7.42 2.32
N VAL A 36 -3.55 6.38 1.64
CA VAL A 36 -3.71 6.37 0.18
C VAL A 36 -4.95 7.14 -0.26
N VAL A 37 -6.08 7.00 0.42
CA VAL A 37 -7.36 7.63 0.04
C VAL A 37 -7.50 9.01 0.68
N ALA A 38 -7.39 9.10 2.01
CA ALA A 38 -7.72 10.36 2.72
C ALA A 38 -6.58 11.39 2.68
N ARG A 39 -5.34 10.98 2.99
CA ARG A 39 -4.19 11.91 3.04
C ARG A 39 -3.63 12.21 1.66
N ARG A 40 -3.25 11.18 0.90
CA ARG A 40 -2.51 11.36 -0.35
C ARG A 40 -3.39 11.35 -1.60
N LYS A 41 -4.65 10.91 -1.50
CA LYS A 41 -5.63 10.86 -2.59
C LYS A 41 -5.08 10.20 -3.86
N TRP A 42 -4.30 9.14 -3.69
CA TRP A 42 -3.75 8.34 -4.77
C TRP A 42 -4.81 7.49 -5.45
N LEU A 43 -5.83 7.08 -4.69
CA LEU A 43 -6.98 6.32 -5.14
C LEU A 43 -8.25 6.90 -4.49
N SER A 44 -9.37 6.71 -5.16
CA SER A 44 -10.69 6.92 -4.59
C SER A 44 -11.05 5.80 -3.60
N GLU A 45 -12.05 6.09 -2.77
CA GLU A 45 -12.64 5.12 -1.84
C GLU A 45 -13.11 3.85 -2.58
N GLN A 46 -13.75 4.02 -3.75
CA GLN A 46 -14.23 2.91 -4.59
C GLN A 46 -13.06 2.04 -5.08
N GLU A 47 -12.03 2.65 -5.67
CA GLU A 47 -10.86 1.92 -6.19
C GLU A 47 -10.14 1.14 -5.08
N PHE A 48 -10.05 1.70 -3.88
CA PHE A 48 -9.48 0.99 -2.75
C PHE A 48 -10.31 -0.23 -2.34
N LEU A 49 -11.64 -0.10 -2.31
CA LEU A 49 -12.54 -1.20 -1.97
C LEU A 49 -12.54 -2.30 -3.04
N ASP A 50 -12.45 -1.94 -4.32
CA ASP A 50 -12.33 -2.89 -5.41
C ASP A 50 -11.03 -3.71 -5.31
N LEU A 51 -9.91 -3.05 -5.00
CA LEU A 51 -8.63 -3.72 -4.77
C LEU A 51 -8.67 -4.61 -3.52
N LEU A 52 -9.29 -4.13 -2.44
CA LEU A 52 -9.47 -4.93 -1.23
C LEU A 52 -10.33 -6.17 -1.52
N GLY A 53 -11.41 -6.02 -2.27
CA GLY A 53 -12.26 -7.13 -2.71
C GLY A 53 -11.48 -8.14 -3.56
N ALA A 54 -10.68 -7.66 -4.52
CA ALA A 54 -9.82 -8.51 -5.34
C ALA A 54 -8.79 -9.29 -4.50
N SER A 55 -8.16 -8.64 -3.53
CA SER A 55 -7.19 -9.28 -2.61
C SER A 55 -7.83 -10.18 -1.54
N ASN A 56 -9.14 -10.13 -1.35
CA ASN A 56 -9.86 -11.13 -0.54
C ASN A 56 -10.31 -12.34 -1.37
N LEU A 57 -10.33 -12.20 -2.70
CA LEU A 57 -10.72 -13.26 -3.63
C LEU A 57 -9.57 -14.26 -3.88
N ILE A 58 -8.33 -13.78 -3.77
CA ILE A 58 -7.12 -14.61 -3.91
C ILE A 58 -6.70 -15.08 -2.52
N PRO A 59 -6.48 -16.40 -2.30
CA PRO A 59 -5.97 -16.88 -1.02
C PRO A 59 -4.52 -16.38 -0.82
N GLY A 60 -4.36 -15.39 0.06
CA GLY A 60 -3.07 -14.75 0.31
C GLY A 60 -3.13 -13.69 1.42
N PRO A 61 -1.98 -13.12 1.81
CA PRO A 61 -1.93 -12.03 2.78
C PRO A 61 -2.43 -10.72 2.16
N THR A 62 -3.74 -10.45 2.30
CA THR A 62 -4.45 -9.30 1.74
C THR A 62 -3.75 -7.95 1.97
N SER A 63 -3.15 -7.73 3.14
CA SER A 63 -2.42 -6.48 3.44
C SER A 63 -1.16 -6.30 2.58
N THR A 64 -0.46 -7.39 2.27
CA THR A 64 0.75 -7.35 1.45
C THR A 64 0.42 -7.13 -0.03
N GLU A 65 -0.63 -7.81 -0.52
CA GLU A 65 -1.10 -7.62 -1.89
C GLU A 65 -1.54 -6.19 -2.14
N LEU A 66 -2.30 -5.61 -1.21
CA LEU A 66 -2.68 -4.20 -1.24
C LEU A 66 -1.43 -3.31 -1.28
N ALA A 67 -0.44 -3.53 -0.41
CA ALA A 67 0.78 -2.73 -0.41
C ALA A 67 1.49 -2.75 -1.77
N ILE A 68 1.64 -3.93 -2.37
CA ILE A 68 2.26 -4.14 -3.68
C ILE A 68 1.48 -3.41 -4.78
N TYR A 69 0.15 -3.54 -4.80
CA TYR A 69 -0.70 -2.93 -5.80
C TYR A 69 -0.72 -1.40 -5.69
N LEU A 70 -0.76 -0.89 -4.46
CA LEU A 70 -0.68 0.55 -4.16
C LEU A 70 0.67 1.14 -4.58
N GLY A 71 1.77 0.43 -4.30
CA GLY A 71 3.10 0.79 -4.77
C GLY A 71 3.19 0.83 -6.30
N TYR A 72 2.61 -0.17 -6.96
CA TYR A 72 2.53 -0.26 -8.41
C TYR A 72 1.71 0.89 -9.02
N ALA A 73 0.50 1.15 -8.49
CA ALA A 73 -0.37 2.22 -8.97
C ALA A 73 0.31 3.60 -8.92
N ARG A 74 1.15 3.83 -7.90
CA ARG A 74 1.81 5.13 -7.70
C ARG A 74 3.13 5.31 -8.45
N ALA A 75 4.01 4.31 -8.44
CA ALA A 75 5.37 4.42 -8.97
C ALA A 75 5.77 3.28 -9.94
N GLY A 76 4.79 2.55 -10.46
CA GLY A 76 4.98 1.47 -11.43
C GLY A 76 5.80 0.31 -10.86
N ARG A 77 6.58 -0.35 -11.72
CA ARG A 77 7.35 -1.56 -11.35
C ARG A 77 8.34 -1.34 -10.19
N LEU A 78 8.91 -0.14 -10.06
CA LEU A 78 9.81 0.20 -8.95
C LEU A 78 9.03 0.38 -7.64
N GLY A 79 7.86 1.02 -7.69
CA GLY A 79 6.99 1.17 -6.54
C GLY A 79 6.46 -0.17 -6.02
N LEU A 80 6.19 -1.12 -6.92
CA LEU A 80 5.81 -2.48 -6.58
C LEU A 80 6.86 -3.17 -5.70
N VAL A 81 8.12 -3.19 -6.16
CA VAL A 81 9.22 -3.85 -5.45
C VAL A 81 9.51 -3.16 -4.12
N LEU A 82 9.52 -1.82 -4.11
CA LEU A 82 9.78 -1.05 -2.89
C LEU A 82 8.65 -1.20 -1.87
N ALA A 83 7.39 -1.13 -2.29
CA ALA A 83 6.25 -1.27 -1.38
C ALA A 83 6.16 -2.67 -0.78
N GLY A 84 6.33 -3.72 -1.60
CA GLY A 84 6.35 -5.10 -1.12
C GLY A 84 7.51 -5.34 -0.17
N ALA A 85 8.73 -4.96 -0.55
CA ALA A 85 9.92 -5.16 0.27
C ALA A 85 9.83 -4.39 1.60
N LEU A 86 9.46 -3.10 1.57
CA LEU A 86 9.44 -2.24 2.77
C LEU A 86 8.22 -2.45 3.65
N PHE A 87 7.16 -3.09 3.14
CA PHE A 87 6.03 -3.52 3.96
C PHE A 87 6.34 -4.84 4.70
N ILE A 88 7.04 -5.77 4.04
CA ILE A 88 7.39 -7.08 4.62
C ILE A 88 8.62 -7.00 5.53
N LEU A 89 9.66 -6.24 5.15
CA LEU A 89 10.94 -6.16 5.87
C LEU A 89 10.80 -5.80 7.37
N PRO A 90 9.95 -4.84 7.78
CA PRO A 90 9.76 -4.51 9.19
C PRO A 90 8.89 -5.52 9.94
N ALA A 91 8.14 -6.37 9.22
CA ALA A 91 7.21 -7.34 9.77
C ALA A 91 7.84 -8.72 10.01
N MET A 92 9.10 -8.90 9.61
CA MET A 92 9.92 -10.10 9.82
C MET A 92 10.81 -9.96 11.07
#